data_AF-A0A940VM48-F1
#
_entry.id   AF-A0A940VM48-F1
#
_cell.length_a   1.000
_cell.length_b   1.000
_cell.length_c   1.000
_cell.angle_alpha   90.00
_cell.angle_beta   90.00
_cell.angle_gamma   90.00
#
_symmetry.space_group_name_H-M   'P 1'
#
loop_
_entity.id
_entity.type
_entity.pdbx_description
1 polymer ?
#
loop_
_entity_poly.entity_id
_entity_poly.type
_entity_poly.pdbx_seq_one_letter_code
_entity_poly.pdbx_strand_id
1 'polypeptide(L)'
;MPSILTPEQLAELRSMDSPTVANAIETFKVRDDTQGFLGMDVPCHTPEFGVMVGYAVTATANSMAPGRARDRRGLMKLYDAVA
;
A
#
# COMPACT_ATOMS: atom_id res chain seq x y z
N MET A 1 -12.79 -14.65 -5.57
CA MET A 1 -12.87 -13.25 -5.09
C MET A 1 -12.03 -13.15 -3.83
N PRO A 2 -11.20 -12.12 -3.63
CA PRO A 2 -10.52 -11.96 -2.34
C PRO A 2 -11.60 -11.78 -1.27
N SER A 3 -11.59 -12.63 -0.26
CA SER A 3 -12.43 -12.46 0.92
C SER A 3 -11.86 -11.29 1.73
N ILE A 4 -12.72 -10.35 2.13
CA ILE A 4 -12.33 -9.28 3.03
C ILE A 4 -11.93 -9.91 4.37
N LEU A 5 -10.71 -9.61 4.82
CA LEU A 5 -10.18 -9.97 6.13
C LEU A 5 -11.02 -9.38 7.25
N THR A 6 -11.17 -10.13 8.34
CA THR A 6 -11.83 -9.65 9.55
C THR A 6 -10.96 -8.63 10.28
N PRO A 7 -11.55 -7.81 11.17
CA PRO A 7 -10.79 -6.89 12.01
C PRO A 7 -9.70 -7.59 12.84
N GLU A 8 -9.96 -8.81 13.31
CA GLU A 8 -9.02 -9.62 14.09
C GLU A 8 -7.83 -10.05 13.24
N GLN A 9 -8.07 -10.47 12.00
CA GLN A 9 -6.99 -10.82 11.06
C GLN A 9 -6.12 -9.59 10.71
N LEU A 10 -6.75 -8.42 10.54
CA LEU A 10 -6.00 -7.18 10.35
C LEU A 10 -5.19 -6.81 11.59
N ALA A 11 -5.73 -7.00 12.79
CA ALA A 11 -5.02 -6.75 14.04
C ALA A 11 -3.82 -7.71 14.21
N GLU A 12 -3.97 -8.98 13.83
CA GLU A 12 -2.89 -9.97 13.83
C GLU A 12 -1.77 -9.56 12.86
N LEU A 13 -2.11 -9.20 11.62
CA LEU A 13 -1.13 -8.71 10.64
C LEU A 13 -0.40 -7.44 11.13
N ARG A 14 -1.11 -6.53 11.82
CA ARG A 14 -0.53 -5.31 12.40
C ARG A 14 0.52 -5.60 13.48
N SER A 15 0.43 -6.76 14.14
CA SER A 15 1.39 -7.16 15.20
C SER A 15 2.74 -7.62 14.65
N MET A 16 2.82 -7.93 13.35
CA MET A 16 4.04 -8.41 12.69
C MET A 16 4.80 -7.24 12.06
N ASP A 17 6.13 -7.34 12.04
CA ASP A 17 6.94 -6.40 11.27
C ASP A 17 6.91 -6.69 9.76
N SER A 18 7.22 -5.68 8.95
CA SER A 18 7.19 -5.80 7.48
C SER A 18 8.17 -6.86 6.93
N PRO A 19 9.41 -7.00 7.45
CA PRO A 19 10.30 -8.09 7.05
C PRO A 19 9.73 -9.49 7.28
N THR A 20 9.04 -9.73 8.39
CA THR A 20 8.41 -11.03 8.69
C THR A 20 7.36 -11.39 7.65
N VAL A 21 6.52 -10.43 7.26
CA VAL A 21 5.51 -10.62 6.21
C VAL A 21 6.17 -10.87 4.84
N ALA A 22 7.25 -10.14 4.52
CA ALA A 22 7.99 -10.34 3.28
C ALA A 22 8.61 -11.75 3.19
N ASN A 23 9.29 -12.19 4.25
CA ASN A 23 9.88 -13.54 4.35
C ASN A 23 8.82 -14.64 4.18
N ALA A 24 7.62 -14.46 4.75
CA ALA A 24 6.53 -15.41 4.57
C ALA A 24 6.08 -15.49 3.10
N ILE A 25 6.01 -14.35 2.40
CA ILE A 25 5.64 -14.28 0.97
C ILE A 25 6.65 -15.00 0.07
N GLU A 26 7.95 -14.94 0.39
CA GLU A 26 9.02 -15.61 -0.38
C GLU A 26 8.82 -17.13 -0.47
N THR A 27 8.17 -17.73 0.54
CA THR A 27 7.86 -19.17 0.56
C THR A 27 6.85 -19.57 -0.51
N PHE A 28 6.00 -18.65 -0.98
CA PHE A 28 5.01 -18.91 -2.01
C PHE A 28 5.59 -18.93 -3.43
N LYS A 29 6.84 -18.46 -3.61
CA LYS A 29 7.55 -18.44 -4.91
C LYS A 29 6.73 -17.83 -6.05
N VAL A 30 5.95 -16.80 -5.73
CA VAL A 30 5.09 -16.06 -6.69
C VAL A 30 5.84 -14.97 -7.47
N ARG A 31 7.02 -14.56 -6.99
CA ARG A 31 7.94 -13.60 -7.63
C ARG A 31 9.36 -13.81 -7.11
N ASP A 32 10.34 -13.24 -7.81
CA ASP A 32 11.74 -13.21 -7.37
C ASP A 32 11.90 -12.39 -6.07
N ASP A 33 12.80 -12.81 -5.19
CA ASP A 33 13.01 -12.21 -3.86
C ASP A 33 13.53 -10.76 -3.96
N THR A 34 14.07 -10.34 -5.11
CA THR A 34 14.50 -8.96 -5.36
C THR A 34 13.39 -8.07 -5.95
N GLN A 35 12.13 -8.50 -5.97
CA GLN A 35 11.02 -7.77 -6.60
C GLN A 35 9.88 -7.51 -5.63
N GLY A 36 9.20 -6.36 -5.81
CA GLY A 36 7.98 -6.04 -5.08
C GLY A 36 8.16 -5.69 -3.60
N PHE A 37 9.37 -5.28 -3.22
CA PHE A 37 9.66 -4.59 -1.96
C PHE A 37 9.70 -3.07 -2.18
N LEU A 38 9.45 -2.30 -1.12
CA LEU A 38 9.60 -0.85 -1.11
C LEU A 38 11.06 -0.53 -0.78
N GLY A 39 11.77 0.13 -1.70
CA GLY A 39 13.18 0.47 -1.51
C GLY A 39 13.41 1.56 -0.45
N MET A 40 14.69 1.84 -0.15
CA MET A 40 15.09 2.84 0.85
C MET A 40 14.74 4.28 0.48
N ASP A 41 14.31 4.52 -0.76
CA ASP A 41 13.88 5.83 -1.25
C ASP A 41 12.55 6.31 -0.61
N VAL A 42 11.83 5.43 0.10
CA VAL A 42 10.55 5.76 0.77
C VAL A 42 10.66 5.50 2.27
N PRO A 43 11.18 6.47 3.05
CA PRO A 43 11.31 6.33 4.51
C PRO A 43 9.99 6.62 5.25
N CYS A 44 9.85 6.06 6.45
CA CYS A 44 8.76 6.40 7.36
C CYS A 44 9.00 7.75 8.02
N HIS A 45 8.12 8.73 7.79
CA HIS A 45 8.19 10.06 8.39
C HIS A 45 7.30 10.26 9.63
N THR A 46 6.48 9.26 9.97
CA THR A 46 5.50 9.35 11.08
C THR A 46 5.53 8.08 11.95
N PRO A 47 6.68 7.72 12.55
CA PRO A 47 6.84 6.51 13.35
C PRO A 47 5.90 6.46 14.58
N GLU A 48 5.46 7.61 15.09
CA GLU A 48 4.57 7.75 16.24
C GLU A 48 3.18 7.12 16.04
N PHE A 49 2.75 6.89 14.80
CA PHE A 49 1.49 6.19 14.51
C PHE A 49 1.62 4.65 14.58
N GLY A 50 2.84 4.15 14.74
CA GLY A 50 3.14 2.72 14.79
C GLY A 50 2.93 2.01 13.45
N VAL A 51 2.86 0.68 13.49
CA VAL A 51 2.64 -0.16 12.30
C VAL A 51 1.22 0.05 11.77
N MET A 52 1.09 0.15 10.45
CA MET A 52 -0.19 0.28 9.74
C MET A 52 -0.39 -0.88 8.76
N VAL A 53 -1.64 -1.34 8.64
CA VAL A 53 -2.07 -2.37 7.68
C VAL A 53 -3.43 -2.00 7.11
N GLY A 54 -3.65 -2.28 5.83
CA GLY A 54 -4.90 -1.97 5.15
C GLY A 54 -4.89 -2.43 3.70
N TYR A 55 -6.00 -2.19 3.01
CA TYR A 55 -6.11 -2.48 1.58
C TYR A 55 -5.49 -1.36 0.75
N ALA A 56 -4.71 -1.75 -0.25
CA ALA A 56 -4.06 -0.79 -1.13
C ALA A 56 -5.07 -0.13 -2.08
N VAL A 57 -5.14 1.20 -2.04
CA VAL A 57 -5.78 2.03 -3.07
C VAL A 57 -4.67 2.70 -3.88
N THR A 58 -4.58 2.38 -5.17
CA THR A 58 -3.48 2.86 -6.03
C THR A 58 -3.89 4.11 -6.79
N ALA A 59 -2.97 5.08 -6.88
CA ALA A 59 -3.17 6.32 -7.62
C ALA A 59 -1.93 6.66 -8.45
N THR A 60 -2.14 7.36 -9.56
CA THR A 60 -1.05 7.87 -10.41
C THR A 60 -1.21 9.37 -10.58
N ALA A 61 -0.14 10.11 -10.30
CA ALA A 61 -0.10 11.57 -10.45
C ALA A 61 1.01 11.96 -11.45
N ASN A 62 0.74 13.00 -12.23
CA ASN A 62 1.73 13.62 -13.11
C ASN A 62 1.59 15.14 -13.01
N SER A 63 2.61 15.78 -12.44
CA SER A 63 2.74 17.24 -12.31
C SER A 63 3.77 17.84 -13.27
N MET A 64 4.43 17.02 -14.08
CA MET A 64 5.57 17.41 -14.91
C MET A 64 5.20 17.61 -16.39
N ALA A 65 3.99 17.21 -16.80
CA ALA A 65 3.50 17.41 -18.16
C ALA A 65 2.69 18.72 -18.30
N PRO A 66 3.05 19.63 -19.23
CA PRO A 66 2.25 20.80 -19.53
C PRO A 66 0.93 20.41 -20.23
N GLY A 67 -0.14 21.18 -20.02
CA GLY A 67 -1.33 21.16 -20.90
C GLY A 67 -2.51 20.28 -20.47
N ARG A 68 -2.52 19.66 -19.28
CA ARG A 68 -3.75 19.01 -18.80
C ARG A 68 -4.67 20.03 -18.13
N ALA A 69 -5.85 20.23 -18.69
CA ALA A 69 -6.92 20.97 -18.02
C ALA A 69 -7.17 20.35 -16.64
N ARG A 70 -7.30 21.18 -15.60
CA ARG A 70 -7.56 20.71 -14.23
C ARG A 70 -8.87 19.92 -14.23
N ASP A 71 -8.75 18.62 -13.99
CA ASP A 71 -9.87 17.69 -13.88
C ASP A 71 -9.85 17.05 -12.49
N ARG A 72 -10.88 17.34 -11.70
CA ARG A 72 -11.01 16.83 -10.33
C ARG A 72 -11.63 15.43 -10.26
N ARG A 73 -12.21 14.92 -11.35
CA ARG A 73 -12.93 13.63 -11.33
C ARG A 73 -12.04 12.46 -10.90
N GLY A 74 -10.78 12.46 -11.32
CA GLY A 74 -9.81 11.44 -10.90
C GLY A 74 -9.50 11.50 -9.39
N LEU A 75 -9.40 12.71 -8.85
CA LEU A 75 -9.19 12.91 -7.42
C LEU A 75 -10.43 12.52 -6.60
N MET A 76 -11.64 12.84 -7.07
CA MET A 76 -12.88 12.44 -6.37
C MET A 76 -13.01 10.92 -6.29
N LYS A 77 -12.67 10.19 -7.36
CA LYS A 77 -12.63 8.72 -7.33
C LYS A 77 -11.67 8.15 -6.28
N LEU A 78 -10.55 8.83 -6.02
CA LEU A 78 -9.64 8.43 -4.96
C LEU A 78 -10.27 8.62 -3.58
N TYR A 79 -10.94 9.75 -3.35
CA TYR A 79 -11.66 10.00 -2.10
C TYR A 79 -12.78 8.99 -1.87
N ASP A 80 -13.58 8.71 -2.91
CA ASP A 80 -14.65 7.71 -2.83
C ASP A 80 -14.12 6.29 -2.54
N ALA A 81 -12.86 6.00 -2.90
CA ALA A 81 -12.25 4.69 -2.67
C ALA A 81 -11.67 4.50 -1.26
N VAL A 82 -11.47 5.58 -0.50
CA VAL A 82 -10.93 5.54 0.88
C VAL A 82 -11.98 5.90 1.94
N ALA A 83 -13.16 6.34 1.52
CA ALA A 83 -14.31 6.62 2.38
C ALA A 83 -15.03 5.33 2.80
#